data_AF-A0A260B8I8-F1
#
_entry.id   AF-A0A260B8I8-F1
#
_cell.length_a   1.000
_cell.length_b   1.000
_cell.length_c   1.000
_cell.angle_alpha   90.00
_cell.angle_beta   90.00
_cell.angle_gamma   90.00
#
_symmetry.space_group_name_H-M   'P 1'
#
loop_
_entity.id
_entity.type
_entity.pdbx_description
1 polymer ?
#
loop_
_entity_poly.entity_id
_entity_poly.type
_entity_poly.pdbx_seq_one_letter_code
_entity_poly.pdbx_strand_id
1 'polypeptide(L)'
;MRVADWLAAVSEDPETLDSDLIVATAIAMGGAGQADDVPGLDPERVADSIEELQALGYLESVVELPTAGETACLLELRLPN
;
A
#
# COMPACT_ATOMS: atom_id res chain seq x y z
N MET A 1 -14.93 2.30 -4.54
CA MET A 1 -14.17 3.39 -3.93
C MET A 1 -13.33 4.07 -5.02
N ARG A 2 -13.19 5.40 -5.02
CA ARG A 2 -12.26 6.05 -5.95
C ARG A 2 -10.89 6.14 -5.30
N VAL A 3 -9.84 5.89 -6.09
CA VAL A 3 -8.44 5.99 -5.64
C VAL A 3 -8.12 7.39 -5.10
N ALA A 4 -8.72 8.44 -5.68
CA ALA A 4 -8.55 9.80 -5.18
C ALA A 4 -9.12 10.00 -3.77
N ASP A 5 -10.28 9.41 -3.46
CA ASP A 5 -10.88 9.51 -2.13
C ASP A 5 -10.05 8.73 -1.09
N TRP A 6 -9.48 7.59 -1.52
CA TRP A 6 -8.57 6.79 -0.71
C TRP A 6 -7.25 7.51 -0.40
N LEU A 7 -6.60 8.09 -1.42
CA LEU A 7 -5.37 8.88 -1.24
C LEU A 7 -5.60 10.13 -0.38
N ALA A 8 -6.76 10.77 -0.52
CA ALA A 8 -7.13 11.90 0.33
C ALA A 8 -7.21 11.47 1.80
N ALA A 9 -7.88 10.35 2.09
CA ALA A 9 -7.98 9.82 3.44
C ALA A 9 -6.60 9.47 4.03
N VAL A 10 -5.74 8.80 3.27
CA VAL A 10 -4.34 8.55 3.69
C VAL A 10 -3.64 9.88 4.00
N SER A 11 -3.74 10.89 3.12
CA SER A 11 -3.05 12.17 3.32
C SER A 11 -3.56 13.01 4.50
N GLU A 12 -4.81 12.81 4.91
CA GLU A 12 -5.45 13.55 6.00
C GLU A 12 -5.27 12.84 7.35
N ASP A 13 -4.80 11.59 7.35
CA ASP A 13 -4.60 10.79 8.54
C ASP A 13 -3.34 11.23 9.30
N PRO A 14 -3.45 11.69 10.56
CA PRO A 14 -2.31 12.20 11.32
C PRO A 14 -1.27 11.14 11.70
N GLU A 15 -1.61 9.85 11.61
CA GLU A 15 -0.68 8.75 11.88
C GLU A 15 0.18 8.41 10.65
N THR A 16 -0.16 8.94 9.48
CA THR A 16 0.60 8.74 8.25
C THR A 16 1.76 9.72 8.12
N LEU A 17 2.85 9.22 7.53
CA LEU A 17 4.05 9.99 7.20
C LEU A 17 4.14 10.23 5.69
N ASP A 18 4.99 11.18 5.30
CA ASP A 18 5.24 11.50 3.88
C ASP A 18 5.67 10.26 3.07
N SER A 19 6.44 9.35 3.67
CA SER A 19 6.82 8.09 3.03
C SER A 19 5.61 7.19 2.76
N ASP A 20 4.63 7.18 3.67
CA ASP A 20 3.45 6.32 3.56
C ASP A 20 2.55 6.85 2.45
N LEU A 21 2.47 8.18 2.29
CA LEU A 21 1.78 8.80 1.16
C LEU A 21 2.48 8.52 -0.19
N ILE A 22 3.81 8.51 -0.22
CA ILE A 22 4.59 8.13 -1.42
C ILE A 22 4.30 6.68 -1.80
N VAL A 23 4.35 5.76 -0.83
CA VAL A 23 4.04 4.34 -1.04
C VAL A 23 2.58 4.15 -1.45
N ALA A 24 1.64 4.81 -0.78
CA ALA A 24 0.22 4.79 -1.13
C ALA A 24 -0.01 5.27 -2.58
N THR A 25 0.67 6.33 -2.99
CA THR A 25 0.62 6.84 -4.37
C THR A 25 1.16 5.81 -5.38
N ALA A 26 2.26 5.13 -5.04
CA ALA A 26 2.81 4.07 -5.88
C ALA A 26 1.88 2.85 -5.99
N ILE A 27 1.23 2.43 -4.89
CA ILE A 27 0.21 1.36 -4.89
C ILE A 27 -0.98 1.77 -5.76
N ALA A 28 -1.48 3.00 -5.59
CA ALA A 28 -2.59 3.57 -6.35
C ALA A 28 -2.35 3.60 -7.87
N MET A 29 -1.08 3.78 -8.29
CA MET A 29 -0.68 3.73 -9.70
C MET A 29 -0.44 2.31 -10.22
N GLY A 30 -0.60 1.27 -9.38
CA GLY A 30 -0.33 -0.12 -9.71
C GLY A 30 1.16 -0.47 -9.74
N GLY A 31 2.01 0.37 -9.15
CA GLY A 31 3.46 0.21 -9.12
C GLY A 31 3.94 -0.64 -7.95
N ALA A 32 3.44 -0.42 -6.73
CA ALA A 32 4.04 -0.99 -5.52
C ALA A 32 3.50 -2.38 -5.15
N GLY A 33 3.67 -3.36 -6.02
CA GLY A 33 3.60 -4.77 -5.64
C GLY A 33 4.86 -5.21 -4.90
N GLN A 34 5.98 -4.53 -5.11
CA GLN A 34 7.28 -4.81 -4.48
C GLN A 34 8.00 -3.53 -4.06
N ALA A 35 8.93 -3.70 -3.12
CA ALA A 35 9.67 -2.61 -2.49
C ALA A 35 10.61 -1.85 -3.46
N ASP A 36 11.00 -2.49 -4.56
CA ASP A 36 11.84 -1.90 -5.61
C ASP A 36 11.08 -0.94 -6.55
N ASP A 37 9.74 -0.92 -6.47
CA ASP A 37 8.89 -0.16 -7.38
C ASP A 37 8.62 1.29 -6.93
N VAL A 38 9.17 1.71 -5.79
CA VAL A 38 8.97 3.06 -5.23
C VAL A 38 10.28 3.86 -5.28
N PRO A 39 10.46 4.73 -6.30
CA PRO A 39 11.70 5.47 -6.47
C PRO A 39 11.97 6.41 -5.29
N GLY A 40 13.19 6.33 -4.74
CA GLY A 40 13.66 7.25 -3.71
C GLY A 40 13.35 6.83 -2.27
N LEU A 41 12.71 5.68 -2.06
CA LEU A 41 12.62 5.02 -0.76
C LEU A 41 13.47 3.76 -0.76
N ASP A 42 14.03 3.42 0.40
CA ASP A 42 14.67 2.14 0.61
C ASP A 42 13.62 1.02 0.74
N PRO A 43 13.96 -0.22 0.35
CA PRO A 43 12.99 -1.32 0.37
C PRO A 43 12.40 -1.64 1.73
N GLU A 44 13.18 -1.48 2.81
CA GLU A 44 12.73 -1.70 4.18
C GLU A 44 11.65 -0.67 4.53
N ARG A 45 11.86 0.61 4.20
CA ARG A 45 10.87 1.66 4.42
C ARG A 45 9.58 1.43 3.64
N VAL A 46 9.66 0.91 2.41
CA VAL A 46 8.46 0.58 1.63
C VAL A 46 7.66 -0.54 2.31
N ALA A 47 8.34 -1.58 2.81
CA ALA A 47 7.70 -2.65 3.56
C ALA A 47 7.03 -2.13 4.84
N ASP A 48 7.74 -1.32 5.63
CA ASP A 48 7.19 -0.69 6.84
C ASP A 48 5.95 0.14 6.54
N SER A 49 5.98 0.96 5.47
CA SER A 49 4.82 1.77 5.07
C SER A 49 3.63 0.92 4.63
N ILE A 50 3.86 -0.23 3.98
CA ILE A 50 2.78 -1.15 3.63
C ILE A 50 2.16 -1.76 4.90
N GLU A 51 2.98 -2.17 5.86
CA GLU A 51 2.51 -2.71 7.14
C GLU A 51 1.72 -1.65 7.94
N GLU A 52 2.19 -0.41 7.96
CA GLU A 52 1.50 0.70 8.63
C GLU A 52 0.14 0.99 7.97
N LEU A 53 0.10 1.10 6.64
CA LEU A 53 -1.16 1.31 5.90
C LEU A 53 -2.13 0.14 6.09
N GLN A 54 -1.65 -1.09 6.31
CA GLN A 54 -2.49 -2.23 6.70
C GLN A 54 -3.01 -2.08 8.14
N ALA A 55 -2.15 -1.69 9.08
CA ALA A 55 -2.51 -1.49 10.48
C ALA A 55 -3.58 -0.39 10.64
N LEU A 56 -3.46 0.68 9.85
CA LEU A 56 -4.43 1.79 9.79
C LEU A 56 -5.71 1.43 9.02
N GLY A 57 -5.77 0.27 8.37
CA GLY A 57 -6.95 -0.22 7.65
C GLY A 57 -7.13 0.38 6.25
N TYR A 58 -6.11 1.04 5.70
CA TYR A 58 -6.11 1.52 4.32
C TYR A 58 -5.78 0.43 3.31
N LEU A 59 -5.14 -0.65 3.75
CA LEU A 59 -4.79 -1.81 2.93
C LEU A 59 -5.24 -3.11 3.59
N GLU A 60 -5.65 -4.07 2.77
CA GLU A 60 -5.89 -5.44 3.17
C GLU A 60 -5.08 -6.38 2.27
N SER A 61 -4.28 -7.26 2.88
CA SER A 61 -3.53 -8.28 2.14
C SER A 61 -4.42 -9.47 1.85
N VAL A 62 -4.70 -9.70 0.57
CA VAL A 62 -5.42 -10.87 0.08
C VAL A 62 -4.38 -11.80 -0.56
N VAL A 63 -4.10 -12.92 0.12
CA VAL A 63 -3.25 -13.96 -0.45
C VAL A 63 -4.03 -14.68 -1.53
N GLU A 64 -3.62 -14.53 -2.80
CA GLU A 64 -4.14 -15.38 -3.87
C GLU A 64 -3.43 -16.73 -3.84
N LEU A 65 -4.21 -17.80 -4.01
CA LEU A 65 -3.67 -19.17 -4.04
C LEU A 65 -2.65 -19.30 -5.18
N PRO A 66 -1.54 -20.03 -4.96
CA PRO A 66 -0.46 -20.10 -5.93
C PRO A 66 -0.96 -20.64 -7.26
N THR A 67 -0.85 -19.83 -8.31
CA THR A 67 -1.07 -20.29 -9.68
C THR A 67 0.31 -20.56 -10.25
N ALA A 68 0.63 -21.82 -10.53
CA ALA A 68 1.91 -22.24 -11.11
C ALA A 68 3.19 -21.95 -10.29
N GLY A 69 3.11 -21.97 -8.96
CA GLY A 69 4.31 -22.00 -8.08
C GLY A 69 4.81 -20.64 -7.60
N GLU A 70 4.14 -19.55 -7.98
CA GLU A 70 4.36 -18.22 -7.44
C GLU A 70 3.16 -17.85 -6.55
N THR A 71 3.44 -17.46 -5.30
CA THR A 71 2.43 -16.87 -4.41
C THR A 71 2.42 -15.38 -4.69
N ALA A 72 1.32 -14.87 -5.26
CA ALA A 72 1.10 -13.44 -5.40
C ALA A 72 0.27 -12.94 -4.21
N CYS A 73 0.76 -11.92 -3.52
CA CYS A 73 -0.04 -11.17 -2.56
C CYS A 73 -0.73 -10.04 -3.32
N LEU A 74 -2.07 -10.05 -3.32
CA LEU A 74 -2.87 -8.96 -3.86
C LEU A 74 -3.18 -7.98 -2.73
N LEU A 75 -2.91 -6.69 -2.95
CA LEU A 75 -3.26 -5.64 -1.99
C LEU A 75 -4.60 -5.03 -2.38
N GLU A 76 -5.60 -5.17 -1.53
CA GLU A 76 -6.89 -4.50 -1.68
C GLU A 76 -6.89 -3.15 -0.97
N LEU A 77 -7.29 -2.09 -1.67
CA LEU A 77 -7.47 -0.77 -1.09
C LEU A 77 -8.77 -0.72 -0.27
N ARG A 78 -8.68 -0.22 0.96
CA ARG A 78 -9.81 -0.04 1.88
C ARG A 78 -9.83 1.36 2.48
N LEU A 79 -10.99 1.79 2.95
CA LEU A 79 -11.07 2.92 3.88
C LEU A 79 -11.36 2.34 5.27
N PRO A 80 -10.72 2.84 6.33
CA PRO A 80 -11.11 2.50 7.69
C PRO A 80 -12.57 2.92 7.93
N ASN A 81 -13.31 2.10 8.68
CA ASN A 81 -14.72 2.35 9.01
C ASN A 81 -14.89 3.46 10.05
#